data_AF-A0A8S4RQG4-F1
#
_entry.id   AF-A0A8S4RQG4-F1
#
_cell.length_a   1.000
_cell.length_b   1.000
_cell.length_c   1.000
_cell.angle_alpha   90.00
_cell.angle_beta   90.00
_cell.angle_gamma   90.00
#
_symmetry.space_group_name_H-M   'P 1'
#
loop_
_entity.id
_entity.type
_entity.pdbx_description
1 polymer ?
#
loop_
_entity_poly.entity_id
_entity_poly.type
_entity_poly.pdbx_seq_one_letter_code
_entity_poly.pdbx_strand_id
1 'polypeptide(L)'
;MSTAIDNVNKLQQDLQNELTNTNQLLMLISEELQKIKNFTSVGGEFEATIKQNTSLMASLANMQKIDILNLPPVARTQLDLKHVQTNQASMDESQ
;
A
#
# COMPACT_ATOMS: atom_id res chain seq x y z
N MET A 1 11.26 -38.47 33.62
CA MET A 1 11.48 -37.06 34.00
C MET A 1 12.03 -36.19 32.86
N SER A 2 12.75 -36.72 31.86
CA SER A 2 13.31 -35.95 30.73
C SER A 2 12.24 -35.19 29.91
N THR A 3 11.15 -35.85 29.55
CA THR A 3 10.18 -35.34 28.55
C THR A 3 9.45 -34.06 28.96
N ALA A 4 9.20 -33.86 30.25
CA ALA A 4 8.53 -32.65 30.74
C ALA A 4 9.45 -31.42 30.67
N ILE A 5 10.74 -31.62 30.94
CA ILE A 5 11.75 -30.56 30.85
C ILE A 5 12.00 -30.20 29.38
N ASP A 6 12.08 -31.20 28.50
CA ASP A 6 12.23 -30.99 27.06
C ASP A 6 11.05 -30.22 26.46
N ASN A 7 9.82 -30.51 26.90
CA ASN A 7 8.62 -29.78 26.48
C ASN A 7 8.61 -28.33 26.98
N VAL A 8 9.07 -28.06 28.21
CA VAL A 8 9.17 -26.69 28.73
C VAL A 8 10.22 -25.89 27.97
N ASN A 9 11.37 -26.49 27.66
CA ASN A 9 12.43 -25.84 26.88
C ASN A 9 11.96 -25.51 25.46
N LYS A 10 11.23 -26.42 24.82
CA LYS A 10 10.65 -26.19 23.49
C LYS A 10 9.62 -25.04 23.52
N LEU A 11 8.72 -25.04 24.50
CA LEU A 11 7.75 -23.96 24.66
C LEU A 11 8.43 -22.60 24.87
N GLN A 12 9.50 -22.55 25.66
CA GLN A 12 10.28 -21.32 25.86
C GLN A 12 10.92 -20.83 24.57
N GLN A 13 11.47 -21.75 23.76
CA GLN A 13 12.04 -21.41 22.46
C GLN A 13 10.96 -20.90 21.49
N ASP A 14 9.80 -21.56 21.43
CA ASP A 14 8.69 -21.15 20.57
C ASP A 14 8.19 -19.74 20.94
N LEU A 15 8.04 -19.45 22.24
CA LEU A 15 7.67 -18.12 22.73
C LEU A 15 8.71 -17.05 22.40
N GLN A 16 10.00 -17.37 22.51
CA GLN A 16 11.07 -16.43 22.14
C GLN A 16 11.08 -16.14 20.63
N ASN A 17 10.84 -17.15 19.81
CA ASN A 17 10.74 -17.02 18.36
C ASN A 17 9.53 -16.15 17.98
N GLU A 18 8.36 -16.41 18.58
CA GLU A 18 7.14 -15.64 18.31
C GLU A 18 7.29 -14.18 18.75
N LEU A 19 7.91 -13.93 19.91
CA LEU A 19 8.20 -12.57 20.37
C LEU A 19 9.14 -11.83 19.41
N THR A 20 10.20 -12.50 18.96
CA THR A 20 11.17 -11.94 18.00
C THR A 20 10.48 -11.60 16.68
N ASN A 21 9.70 -12.53 16.14
CA ASN A 21 8.98 -12.33 14.89
C ASN A 21 7.94 -11.22 14.99
N THR A 22 7.19 -11.17 16.10
CA THR A 22 6.19 -10.12 16.35
C THR A 22 6.85 -8.75 16.44
N ASN A 23 7.99 -8.63 17.11
CA ASN A 23 8.73 -7.37 17.21
C ASN A 23 9.24 -6.90 15.84
N GLN A 24 9.77 -7.81 15.03
CA GLN A 24 10.19 -7.49 13.66
C GLN A 24 9.01 -7.02 12.81
N LEU A 25 7.86 -7.70 12.89
CA LEU A 25 6.66 -7.31 12.17
C LEU A 25 6.16 -5.93 12.60
N LEU A 26 6.15 -5.63 13.90
CA LEU A 26 5.78 -4.31 14.42
C LEU A 26 6.71 -3.20 13.92
N MET A 27 8.02 -3.48 13.84
CA MET A 27 8.98 -2.54 13.27
C MET A 27 8.66 -2.23 11.80
N LEU A 28 8.42 -3.26 10.98
CA LEU A 28 8.05 -3.10 9.57
C LEU A 28 6.73 -2.31 9.41
N ILE A 29 5.72 -2.65 10.21
CA ILE A 29 4.44 -1.92 10.21
C ILE A 29 4.66 -0.45 10.56
N SER A 30 5.50 -0.16 11.57
CA SER A 30 5.81 1.22 11.95
C SER A 30 6.50 2.00 10.83
N GLU A 31 7.43 1.38 10.12
CA GLU A 31 8.09 2.00 8.96
C GLU A 31 7.11 2.31 7.83
N GLU A 32 6.23 1.37 7.49
CA GLU A 32 5.20 1.58 6.46
C GLU A 32 4.19 2.66 6.85
N LEU A 33 3.76 2.69 8.12
CA LEU A 33 2.88 3.74 8.63
C LEU A 33 3.57 5.12 8.55
N GLN A 34 4.87 5.19 8.82
CA GLN A 34 5.61 6.44 8.70
C GLN A 34 5.70 6.90 7.23
N LYS A 35 5.89 5.98 6.27
CA LYS A 35 5.86 6.29 4.83
C LYS A 35 4.50 6.82 4.41
N ILE A 36 3.41 6.14 4.79
CA ILE A 36 2.03 6.58 4.51
C ILE A 36 1.77 7.96 5.09
N LYS A 37 2.18 8.19 6.35
CA LYS A 37 2.04 9.49 7.01
C LYS A 37 2.78 10.59 6.25
N ASN A 38 4.01 10.36 5.83
CA ASN A 38 4.78 11.35 5.07
C ASN A 38 4.13 11.63 3.71
N PHE A 39 3.73 10.59 2.98
CA PHE A 39 3.09 10.69 1.68
C PHE A 39 1.76 11.47 1.73
N THR A 40 0.94 11.20 2.75
CA THR A 40 -0.41 11.79 2.94
C THR A 40 -0.42 13.06 3.78
N SER A 41 0.72 13.49 4.32
CA SER A 41 0.81 14.71 5.14
C SER A 41 0.42 15.95 4.34
N VAL A 42 0.01 17.01 5.05
CA VAL A 42 -0.19 18.33 4.44
C VAL A 42 1.15 18.82 3.88
N GLY A 43 1.17 19.15 2.59
CA GLY A 43 2.39 19.46 1.85
C GLY A 43 3.22 18.24 1.43
N GLY A 44 2.76 17.02 1.72
CA GLY A 44 3.37 15.77 1.27
C GLY A 44 3.18 15.51 -0.23
N GLU A 45 3.76 14.41 -0.70
CA GLU A 45 3.78 14.04 -2.12
C GLU A 45 2.37 13.86 -2.72
N PHE A 46 1.43 13.33 -1.94
CA PHE A 46 0.04 13.18 -2.39
C PHE A 46 -0.59 14.53 -2.74
N GLU A 47 -0.51 15.50 -1.82
CA GLU A 47 -1.07 16.83 -2.03
C GLU A 47 -0.35 17.56 -3.17
N ALA A 48 0.98 17.42 -3.26
CA ALA A 48 1.78 17.99 -4.35
C ALA A 48 1.31 17.45 -5.72
N THR A 49 1.08 16.14 -5.81
CA THR A 49 0.58 15.48 -7.03
C THR A 49 -0.81 15.98 -7.40
N ILE A 50 -1.74 16.11 -6.44
CA ILE A 50 -3.08 16.65 -6.67
C ILE A 50 -3.00 18.09 -7.19
N LYS A 51 -2.15 18.94 -6.59
CA LYS A 51 -1.95 20.33 -7.05
C LYS A 51 -1.39 20.39 -8.47
N GLN A 52 -0.40 19.55 -8.79
CA GLN A 52 0.17 19.47 -10.13
C GLN A 52 -0.88 19.03 -11.15
N ASN A 53 -1.65 17.98 -10.85
CA ASN A 53 -2.71 17.49 -11.73
C ASN A 53 -3.80 18.55 -11.94
N THR A 54 -4.21 19.25 -10.88
CA THR A 54 -5.19 20.33 -10.96
C THR A 54 -4.67 21.47 -11.85
N SER A 55 -3.39 21.84 -11.71
CA SER A 55 -2.75 22.89 -12.51
C SER A 55 -2.65 22.50 -13.99
N LEU A 56 -2.33 21.23 -14.27
CA LEU A 56 -2.30 20.68 -15.62
C LEU A 56 -3.71 20.69 -16.24
N MET A 57 -4.73 20.25 -15.51
CA MET A 57 -6.12 20.27 -15.97
C MET A 57 -6.58 21.70 -16.29
N ALA A 58 -6.26 22.67 -15.43
CA ALA A 58 -6.57 24.08 -15.69
C ALA A 58 -5.88 24.59 -16.97
N SER A 59 -4.61 24.21 -17.18
CA SER A 59 -3.86 24.59 -18.39
C SER A 59 -4.49 23.98 -19.65
N LEU A 60 -4.84 22.70 -19.63
CA LEU A 60 -5.50 22.01 -20.74
C LEU A 60 -6.88 22.60 -21.03
N ALA A 61 -7.66 22.88 -20.00
CA ALA A 61 -8.96 23.51 -20.13
C ALA A 61 -8.86 24.90 -20.77
N ASN A 62 -7.90 25.72 -20.32
CA ASN A 62 -7.64 27.03 -20.92
C ASN A 62 -7.28 26.91 -22.41
N MET A 63 -6.45 25.94 -22.79
CA MET A 63 -6.10 25.70 -24.20
C MET A 63 -7.32 25.34 -25.05
N GLN A 64 -8.25 24.55 -24.50
CA GLN A 64 -9.46 24.12 -25.19
C GLN A 64 -10.64 25.08 -24.98
N LYS A 65 -10.44 26.19 -24.27
CA LYS A 65 -11.49 27.14 -23.83
C LYS A 65 -12.66 26.44 -23.12
N ILE A 66 -12.35 25.39 -22.36
CA ILE A 66 -13.31 24.64 -21.56
C ILE A 66 -13.48 25.34 -20.22
N ASP A 67 -14.72 25.60 -19.84
CA ASP A 67 -15.04 26.07 -18.49
C ASP A 67 -15.06 24.88 -17.52
N ILE A 68 -13.95 24.70 -16.81
CA ILE A 68 -13.79 23.66 -15.78
C ILE A 68 -14.74 23.82 -14.59
N LEU A 69 -15.32 25.00 -14.36
CA LEU A 69 -16.28 25.23 -13.28
C LEU A 69 -17.69 24.76 -13.65
N ASN A 70 -17.97 24.59 -14.95
CA ASN A 70 -19.26 24.19 -15.49
C ASN A 70 -19.18 22.91 -16.34
N LEU A 71 -18.28 21.99 -15.97
CA LEU A 71 -18.19 20.71 -16.67
C LEU A 71 -19.47 19.88 -16.49
N PRO A 72 -19.98 19.23 -17.55
CA PRO A 72 -21.05 18.25 -17.40
C PRO A 72 -20.58 17.10 -16.50
N PRO A 73 -21.49 16.47 -15.72
CA PRO A 73 -21.15 15.34 -14.88
C PRO A 73 -20.46 14.24 -15.69
N VAL A 74 -19.25 13.85 -15.28
CA VAL A 74 -18.56 12.73 -15.90
C VAL A 74 -19.26 11.45 -15.41
N ALA A 75 -19.85 10.69 -16.33
CA ALA A 75 -20.37 9.38 -16.00
C ALA A 75 -19.20 8.51 -15.51
N ARG A 76 -19.29 7.99 -14.28
CA ARG A 76 -18.31 7.01 -13.79
C ARG A 76 -18.41 5.79 -14.70
N THR A 77 -17.39 5.57 -15.53
CA THR A 77 -17.19 4.26 -16.14
C THR A 77 -17.02 3.27 -14.99
N GLN A 78 -17.93 2.30 -14.87
CA GLN A 78 -17.72 1.19 -13.96
C GLN A 78 -16.45 0.47 -14.42
N LEU A 79 -15.35 0.66 -13.70
CA LEU A 79 -14.19 -0.19 -13.82
C LEU A 79 -14.63 -1.58 -13.36
N ASP A 80 -14.80 -2.51 -14.29
CA ASP A 80 -14.99 -3.92 -13.94
C ASP A 80 -13.64 -4.46 -13.46
N LEU A 81 -13.41 -4.39 -12.14
CA LEU A 81 -12.18 -4.88 -11.50
C LEU A 81 -12.00 -6.42 -11.60
N LYS A 82 -12.93 -7.16 -12.22
CA LYS A 82 -12.85 -8.63 -12.34
C LYS A 82 -11.72 -9.12 -13.25
N HIS A 83 -11.08 -8.25 -14.02
CA HIS A 83 -9.99 -8.62 -14.93
C HIS A 83 -8.57 -8.40 -14.37
N VAL A 84 -8.41 -7.98 -13.11
CA VAL A 84 -7.09 -7.99 -12.45
C VAL A 84 -6.85 -9.37 -11.83
N GLN A 85 -6.89 -10.42 -12.64
CA GLN A 85 -6.41 -11.76 -12.27
C GLN A 85 -4.97 -11.92 -12.77
N THR A 86 -4.05 -11.92 -11.80
CA THR A 86 -2.86 -12.79 -11.71
C THR A 86 -1.95 -12.90 -12.94
N ASN A 87 -0.98 -11.98 -13.06
CA ASN A 87 0.36 -12.32 -13.59
C ASN A 87 1.34 -12.48 -12.42
N GLN A 88 1.11 -13.49 -11.59
CA GLN A 88 2.10 -14.01 -10.62
C GLN A 88 1.95 -15.54 -10.56
N ALA A 89 2.26 -16.23 -11.66
CA ALA A 89 2.50 -17.67 -11.67
C ALA A 89 3.23 -18.04 -12.96
N SER A 90 4.53 -17.71 -13.06
CA SER A 90 5.48 -18.32 -14.02
C SER A 90 6.90 -17.92 -13.63
N MET A 91 7.35 -18.33 -12.44
CA MET A 91 8.77 -18.37 -12.13
C MET A 91 9.04 -19.52 -11.16
N ASP A 92 8.57 -20.71 -11.52
CA ASP A 92 9.11 -21.96 -11.01
C ASP A 92 8.78 -23.06 -12.04
N GLU A 93 9.76 -23.36 -12.89
CA GLU A 93 9.95 -24.60 -13.64
C GLU A 93 10.96 -24.34 -14.78
N SER A 94 12.24 -24.40 -14.42
CA SER A 94 13.27 -24.87 -15.34
C SER A 94 14.31 -25.60 -14.49
N GLN A 95 14.23 -26.93 -14.61
CA GLN A 95 15.21 -27.90 -14.14
C GLN A 95 16.58 -27.64 -14.76
#